data_AF-A0A2N6NBX7-F1
#
_entry.id   AF-A0A2N6NBX7-F1
#
_cell.length_a   1.000
_cell.length_b   1.000
_cell.length_c   1.000
_cell.angle_alpha   90.00
_cell.angle_beta   90.00
_cell.angle_gamma   90.00
#
_symmetry.space_group_name_H-M   'P 1'
#
loop_
_entity.id
_entity.type
_entity.pdbx_description
1 polymer ?
#
loop_
_entity_poly.entity_id
_entity_poly.type
_entity_poly.pdbx_seq_one_letter_code
_entity_poly.pdbx_strand_id
1 'polypeptide(L)'
;MVPFIVRSAPAKTAVEYQKQIINHKVFEESKFKGMPRPEVDDAWANLLQSLQDNDIRVQKEDLEKANLKSVPLNDEKGGYFVTLDVYHTLHCVNHIRKSYYSDYYHNPNPVAQQREHFDHCIDLLRQTLMCHGDISLHPFEWIDDYRFPWPTEQTEHQCRNWDKLVAWSEEHSIASLEGPILTHPTLGKGAHETRSAI
;
A
#
# COMPACT_ATOMS: atom_id res chain seq x y z
N MET A 1 21.31 -10.88 10.09
CA MET A 1 21.77 -9.49 9.87
C MET A 1 20.75 -8.83 8.96
N VAL A 2 20.00 -7.82 9.43
CA VAL A 2 19.01 -7.10 8.59
C VAL A 2 19.78 -6.34 7.49
N PRO A 3 19.39 -6.42 6.20
CA PRO A 3 20.09 -5.72 5.12
C PRO A 3 20.17 -4.22 5.41
N PHE A 4 21.29 -3.61 4.98
CA PHE A 4 21.64 -2.22 5.30
C PHE A 4 20.52 -1.22 4.96
N ILE A 5 19.80 -1.47 3.86
CA ILE A 5 18.72 -0.62 3.34
C ILE A 5 17.56 -0.47 4.33
N VAL A 6 17.14 -1.56 5.01
CA VAL A 6 16.05 -1.49 6.01
C VAL A 6 16.55 -0.85 7.31
N ARG A 7 17.86 -0.92 7.59
CA ARG A 7 18.44 -0.33 8.80
C ARG A 7 18.53 1.20 8.75
N SER A 8 18.49 1.79 7.56
CA SER A 8 18.63 3.23 7.33
C SER A 8 17.35 3.92 6.86
N ALA A 9 16.27 3.17 6.59
CA ALA A 9 14.99 3.75 6.20
C ALA A 9 14.46 4.72 7.30
N PRO A 10 13.97 5.92 6.95
CA PRO A 10 13.44 6.89 7.91
C PRO A 10 12.32 6.30 8.79
N ALA A 11 11.43 5.51 8.19
CA ALA A 11 10.31 4.85 8.87
C ALA A 11 10.71 3.76 9.88
N LYS A 12 12.01 3.49 10.05
CA LYS A 12 12.50 2.47 11.00
C LYS A 12 12.07 2.75 12.43
N THR A 13 11.97 4.02 12.83
CA THR A 13 11.53 4.40 14.19
C THR A 13 10.08 4.03 14.47
N ALA A 14 9.27 3.83 13.42
CA ALA A 14 7.89 3.38 13.51
C ALA A 14 7.73 1.85 13.52
N VAL A 15 8.82 1.10 13.32
CA VAL A 15 8.77 -0.36 13.27
C VAL A 15 8.63 -0.92 14.68
N GLU A 16 7.39 -1.24 15.03
CA GLU A 16 7.01 -2.06 16.17
C GLU A 16 6.35 -3.32 15.63
N TYR A 17 6.61 -4.49 16.24
CA TYR A 17 5.97 -5.73 15.86
C TYR A 17 4.86 -6.08 16.84
N GLN A 18 3.75 -6.58 16.31
CA GLN A 18 2.62 -7.07 17.08
C GLN A 18 2.18 -8.43 16.57
N LYS A 19 1.55 -9.20 17.46
CA LYS A 19 0.82 -10.41 17.07
C LYS A 19 -0.49 -9.99 16.43
N GLN A 20 -0.80 -10.59 15.30
CA GLN A 20 -2.07 -10.37 14.62
C GLN A 20 -2.64 -11.71 14.16
N ILE A 21 -3.91 -11.95 14.45
CA ILE A 21 -4.64 -13.07 13.88
C ILE A 21 -5.13 -12.66 12.49
N ILE A 22 -4.68 -13.36 11.47
CA ILE A 22 -5.22 -13.20 10.11
C ILE A 22 -6.39 -14.18 9.97
N ASN A 23 -7.59 -13.63 9.82
CA ASN A 23 -8.81 -14.40 9.56
C ASN A 23 -9.10 -14.38 8.04
N HIS A 24 -9.08 -15.55 7.42
CA HIS A 24 -9.33 -15.72 5.98
C HIS A 24 -10.57 -16.56 5.69
N LYS A 25 -11.47 -16.68 6.67
CA LYS A 25 -12.82 -17.23 6.48
C LYS A 25 -13.50 -16.57 5.27
N VAL A 26 -13.92 -17.41 4.34
CA VAL A 26 -14.49 -16.95 3.05
C VAL A 26 -15.68 -16.03 3.29
N PHE A 27 -16.59 -16.42 4.17
CA PHE A 27 -17.86 -15.74 4.44
C PHE A 27 -17.82 -14.75 5.61
N GLU A 28 -16.67 -14.55 6.25
CA GLU A 28 -16.54 -13.54 7.31
C GLU A 28 -16.73 -12.14 6.74
N GLU A 29 -17.43 -11.27 7.45
CA GLU A 29 -17.60 -9.88 7.03
C GLU A 29 -16.31 -9.08 7.19
N SER A 30 -16.05 -8.16 6.27
CA SER A 30 -14.97 -7.18 6.42
C SER A 30 -15.36 -5.88 5.71
N LYS A 31 -15.02 -4.76 6.35
CA LYS A 31 -15.21 -3.42 5.78
C LYS A 31 -14.44 -3.19 4.48
N PHE A 32 -13.46 -4.06 4.17
CA PHE A 32 -12.62 -3.95 2.96
C PHE A 32 -13.06 -4.87 1.81
N LYS A 33 -14.06 -5.74 1.97
CA LYS A 33 -14.49 -6.71 0.94
C LYS A 33 -16.02 -6.77 0.74
N GLY A 34 -16.42 -7.52 -0.29
CA GLY A 34 -17.82 -7.71 -0.69
C GLY A 34 -18.27 -6.74 -1.77
N MET A 35 -19.59 -6.69 -2.00
CA MET A 35 -20.19 -5.85 -3.04
C MET A 35 -19.81 -4.37 -2.87
N PRO A 36 -19.60 -3.63 -3.98
CA PRO A 36 -19.32 -2.21 -3.94
C PRO A 36 -20.40 -1.42 -3.20
N ARG A 37 -19.96 -0.53 -2.31
CA ARG A 37 -20.80 0.35 -1.49
C ARG A 37 -19.93 1.47 -0.91
N PRO A 38 -20.49 2.64 -0.57
CA PRO A 38 -19.73 3.77 -0.04
C PRO A 38 -18.83 3.40 1.13
N GLU A 39 -19.29 2.54 2.04
CA GLU A 39 -18.53 2.17 3.24
C GLU A 39 -17.24 1.40 2.92
N VAL A 40 -17.23 0.62 1.82
CA VAL A 40 -16.01 -0.08 1.37
C VAL A 40 -15.05 0.92 0.75
N ASP A 41 -15.56 1.83 -0.07
CA ASP A 41 -14.72 2.83 -0.72
C ASP A 41 -14.11 3.79 0.30
N ASP A 42 -14.87 4.20 1.32
CA ASP A 42 -14.38 4.99 2.45
C ASP A 42 -13.34 4.22 3.26
N ALA A 43 -13.55 2.93 3.52
CA ALA A 43 -12.55 2.11 4.22
C ALA A 43 -11.22 2.06 3.45
N TRP A 44 -11.26 1.84 2.13
CA TRP A 44 -10.07 1.84 1.27
C TRP A 44 -9.45 3.22 1.12
N ALA A 45 -10.25 4.28 1.00
CA ALA A 45 -9.77 5.66 0.93
C ALA A 45 -9.05 6.07 2.23
N ASN A 46 -9.58 5.68 3.39
CA ASN A 46 -8.96 5.90 4.68
C ASN A 46 -7.68 5.07 4.86
N LEU A 47 -7.66 3.81 4.39
CA LEU A 47 -6.46 2.96 4.44
C LEU A 47 -5.33 3.52 3.57
N LEU A 48 -5.68 4.07 2.41
CA LEU A 48 -4.77 4.72 1.48
C LEU A 48 -4.64 6.23 1.71
N GLN A 49 -5.19 6.75 2.81
CA GLN A 49 -5.22 8.16 3.20
C GLN A 49 -5.21 9.10 1.99
N SER A 50 -6.26 8.96 1.16
CA SER A 50 -6.52 9.80 0.00
C SER A 50 -5.38 9.95 -1.04
N LEU A 51 -4.39 9.06 -1.12
CA LEU A 51 -3.28 9.11 -2.11
C LEU A 51 -2.45 10.41 -2.13
N GLN A 52 -2.76 11.41 -1.31
CA GLN A 52 -1.96 12.63 -1.11
C GLN A 52 -1.28 12.64 0.26
N ASP A 53 -1.88 12.01 1.27
CA ASP A 53 -1.36 12.03 2.65
C ASP A 53 -0.26 10.97 2.89
N ASN A 54 -0.08 10.04 1.95
CA ASN A 54 0.90 8.94 2.05
C ASN A 54 2.22 9.23 1.32
N ASP A 55 2.29 10.35 0.60
CA ASP A 55 3.55 10.84 0.06
C ASP A 55 4.28 11.61 1.17
N ILE A 56 5.49 11.15 1.46
CA ILE A 56 6.31 11.64 2.54
C ILE A 56 7.46 12.49 2.03
N ARG A 57 7.90 13.41 2.89
CA ARG A 57 9.13 14.16 2.73
C ARG A 57 10.27 13.45 3.43
N VAL A 58 11.34 13.17 2.68
CA VAL A 58 12.61 12.68 3.24
C VAL A 58 13.74 13.67 2.98
N GLN A 59 14.81 13.59 3.77
CA GLN A 59 15.98 14.44 3.60
C GLN A 59 17.00 13.79 2.68
N LYS A 60 17.96 14.59 2.20
CA LYS A 60 19.01 14.12 1.29
C LYS A 60 19.80 12.96 1.89
N GLU A 61 20.10 13.04 3.18
CA GLU A 61 20.86 12.05 3.94
C GLU A 61 20.15 10.70 3.97
N ASP A 62 18.80 10.69 3.95
CA ASP A 62 18.01 9.47 3.94
C ASP A 62 18.17 8.72 2.60
N LEU A 63 18.10 9.46 1.50
CA LEU A 63 18.32 8.92 0.15
C LEU A 63 19.76 8.43 -0.04
N GLU A 64 20.75 9.18 0.44
CA GLU A 64 22.15 8.78 0.36
C GLU A 64 22.42 7.48 1.13
N LYS A 65 21.89 7.33 2.34
CA LYS A 65 22.02 6.08 3.12
C LYS A 65 21.32 4.90 2.48
N ALA A 66 20.25 5.15 1.72
CA ALA A 66 19.51 4.12 0.98
C ALA A 66 20.08 3.86 -0.43
N ASN A 67 21.06 4.66 -0.87
CA ASN A 67 21.55 4.68 -2.26
C ASN A 67 20.41 4.87 -3.28
N LEU A 68 19.51 5.80 -2.97
CA LEU A 68 18.34 6.16 -3.78
C LEU A 68 18.47 7.59 -4.31
N LYS A 69 17.65 7.91 -5.31
CA LYS A 69 17.42 9.26 -5.79
C LYS A 69 15.93 9.49 -5.86
N SER A 70 15.50 10.73 -5.65
CA SER A 70 14.12 11.11 -5.88
C SER A 70 14.00 12.56 -6.34
N VAL A 71 12.77 12.98 -6.61
CA VAL A 71 12.43 14.32 -7.06
C VAL A 71 12.53 15.30 -5.89
N PRO A 72 13.27 16.43 -6.02
CA PRO A 72 13.32 17.44 -4.98
C PRO A 72 11.99 18.19 -4.88
N LEU A 73 11.60 18.54 -3.66
CA LEU A 73 10.46 19.39 -3.37
C LEU A 73 10.90 20.85 -3.42
N ASN A 74 10.24 21.64 -4.28
CA ASN A 74 10.57 23.04 -4.52
C ASN A 74 9.75 23.99 -3.64
N ASP A 75 9.83 23.80 -2.33
CA ASP A 75 9.26 24.70 -1.32
C ASP A 75 10.33 25.14 -0.32
N GLU A 76 9.95 25.98 0.65
CA GLU A 76 10.88 26.51 1.67
C GLU A 76 11.45 25.42 2.58
N LYS A 77 10.77 24.27 2.69
CA LYS A 77 11.17 23.16 3.55
C LYS A 77 12.21 22.24 2.89
N GLY A 78 12.28 22.20 1.55
CA GLY A 78 13.23 21.39 0.79
C GLY A 78 13.14 19.88 1.06
N GLY A 79 14.11 19.10 0.61
CA GLY A 79 14.04 17.63 0.71
C GLY A 79 13.37 17.01 -0.51
N TYR A 80 12.90 15.76 -0.37
CA TYR A 80 12.58 14.91 -1.50
C TYR A 80 11.25 14.16 -1.33
N PHE A 81 10.54 14.03 -2.45
CA PHE A 81 9.26 13.36 -2.57
C PHE A 81 9.43 11.84 -2.61
N VAL A 82 8.83 11.08 -1.70
CA VAL A 82 8.91 9.61 -1.66
C VAL A 82 7.58 9.04 -1.16
N THR A 83 7.23 7.82 -1.56
CA THR A 83 6.09 7.07 -1.00
C THR A 83 6.63 5.82 -0.30
N LEU A 84 6.05 5.43 0.84
CA LEU A 84 6.34 4.10 1.40
C LEU A 84 5.74 3.00 0.51
N ASP A 85 6.54 1.98 0.20
CA ASP A 85 6.18 0.93 -0.77
C ASP A 85 4.90 0.14 -0.40
N VAL A 86 4.56 0.07 0.90
CA VAL A 86 3.32 -0.56 1.36
C VAL A 86 2.07 0.13 0.81
N TYR A 87 2.09 1.45 0.63
CA TYR A 87 0.96 2.19 0.07
C TYR A 87 0.82 1.97 -1.43
N HIS A 88 1.93 1.82 -2.16
CA HIS A 88 1.90 1.42 -3.57
C HIS A 88 1.34 0.00 -3.72
N THR A 89 1.81 -0.93 -2.87
CA THR A 89 1.28 -2.30 -2.84
C THR A 89 -0.24 -2.32 -2.54
N LEU A 90 -0.70 -1.56 -1.55
CA LEU A 90 -2.13 -1.44 -1.21
C LEU A 90 -2.94 -0.75 -2.33
N HIS A 91 -2.37 0.23 -3.03
CA HIS A 91 -2.99 0.85 -4.20
C HIS A 91 -3.23 -0.20 -5.30
N CYS A 92 -2.24 -1.05 -5.60
CA CYS A 92 -2.38 -2.14 -6.55
C CYS A 92 -3.49 -3.14 -6.14
N VAL A 93 -3.59 -3.49 -4.85
CA VAL A 93 -4.71 -4.33 -4.36
C VAL A 93 -6.06 -3.66 -4.59
N ASN A 94 -6.19 -2.38 -4.25
CA ASN A 94 -7.44 -1.64 -4.44
C ASN A 94 -7.81 -1.50 -5.93
N HIS A 95 -6.82 -1.30 -6.79
CA HIS A 95 -6.99 -1.24 -8.24
C HIS A 95 -7.54 -2.56 -8.80
N ILE A 96 -6.97 -3.70 -8.37
CA ILE A 96 -7.48 -5.04 -8.73
C ILE A 96 -8.92 -5.21 -8.20
N ARG A 97 -9.19 -4.82 -6.95
CA ARG A 97 -10.52 -4.90 -6.34
C ARG A 97 -11.57 -4.14 -7.14
N LYS A 98 -11.32 -2.87 -7.49
CA LYS A 98 -12.26 -2.07 -8.29
C LYS A 98 -12.49 -2.67 -9.67
N SER A 99 -11.43 -3.21 -10.28
CA SER A 99 -11.51 -3.81 -11.61
C SER A 99 -12.31 -5.11 -11.63
N TYR A 100 -12.26 -5.90 -10.55
CA TYR A 100 -13.13 -7.05 -10.35
C TYR A 100 -14.62 -6.65 -10.36
N TYR A 101 -14.96 -5.45 -9.88
CA TYR A 101 -16.32 -4.88 -9.93
C TYR A 101 -16.46 -3.78 -11.01
N SER A 102 -15.85 -3.99 -12.18
CA SER A 102 -15.81 -3.00 -13.27
C SER A 102 -17.19 -2.46 -13.69
N ASP A 103 -18.24 -3.29 -13.64
CA ASP A 103 -19.62 -2.87 -13.94
C ASP A 103 -20.13 -1.77 -13.01
N TYR A 104 -19.73 -1.78 -11.73
CA TYR A 104 -20.12 -0.78 -10.75
C TYR A 104 -19.24 0.47 -10.82
N TYR A 105 -17.92 0.28 -10.95
CA TYR A 105 -16.97 1.39 -10.96
C TYR A 105 -16.90 2.12 -12.31
N HIS A 106 -17.62 1.64 -13.33
CA HIS A 106 -17.71 2.23 -14.66
C HIS A 106 -16.33 2.58 -15.22
N ASN A 107 -15.35 1.67 -15.05
CA ASN A 107 -13.97 1.97 -15.37
C ASN A 107 -13.88 2.35 -16.87
N PRO A 108 -13.50 3.59 -17.21
CA PRO A 108 -13.58 4.10 -18.58
C PRO A 108 -12.67 3.32 -19.55
N ASN A 109 -11.65 2.65 -19.01
CA ASN A 109 -10.75 1.80 -19.75
C ASN A 109 -11.20 0.33 -19.62
N PRO A 110 -11.53 -0.36 -20.72
CA PRO A 110 -11.75 -1.80 -20.71
C PRO A 110 -10.59 -2.54 -20.04
N VAL A 111 -10.87 -3.64 -19.34
CA VAL A 111 -9.85 -4.49 -18.70
C VAL A 111 -8.70 -4.84 -19.67
N ALA A 112 -9.02 -5.05 -20.95
CA ALA A 112 -8.02 -5.32 -21.99
C ALA A 112 -6.98 -4.19 -22.17
N GLN A 113 -7.38 -2.92 -21.97
CA GLN A 113 -6.50 -1.75 -22.07
C GLN A 113 -5.68 -1.53 -20.79
N GLN A 114 -6.02 -2.21 -19.69
CA GLN A 114 -5.34 -2.13 -18.40
C GLN A 114 -4.52 -3.39 -18.09
N ARG A 115 -4.46 -4.35 -19.01
CA ARG A 115 -3.82 -5.64 -18.80
C ARG A 115 -2.39 -5.52 -18.29
N GLU A 116 -1.58 -4.67 -18.91
CA GLU A 116 -0.19 -4.45 -18.50
C GLU A 116 -0.09 -3.89 -17.08
N HIS A 117 -1.03 -3.04 -16.68
CA HIS A 117 -1.09 -2.51 -15.31
C HIS A 117 -1.49 -3.60 -14.31
N PHE A 118 -2.42 -4.49 -14.67
CA PHE A 118 -2.77 -5.64 -13.82
C PHE A 118 -1.62 -6.63 -13.69
N ASP A 119 -0.94 -6.96 -14.80
CA ASP A 119 0.21 -7.86 -14.78
C ASP A 119 1.32 -7.28 -13.89
N HIS A 120 1.56 -5.97 -13.96
CA HIS A 120 2.47 -5.27 -13.05
C HIS A 120 2.01 -5.37 -11.59
N CYS A 121 0.73 -5.08 -11.29
CA CYS A 121 0.20 -5.14 -9.93
C CYS A 121 0.30 -6.55 -9.32
N ILE A 122 -0.03 -7.58 -10.10
CA ILE A 122 0.02 -8.98 -9.68
C ILE A 122 1.47 -9.40 -9.43
N ASP A 123 2.40 -9.04 -10.32
CA ASP A 123 3.80 -9.38 -10.14
C ASP A 123 4.44 -8.61 -8.97
N LEU A 124 4.07 -7.33 -8.75
CA LEU A 124 4.47 -6.57 -7.58
C LEU A 124 4.01 -7.27 -6.29
N LEU A 125 2.73 -7.65 -6.20
CA LEU A 125 2.21 -8.37 -5.03
C LEU A 125 2.97 -9.68 -4.78
N ARG A 126 3.25 -10.46 -5.83
CA ARG A 126 4.07 -11.67 -5.73
C ARG A 126 5.47 -11.35 -5.18
N GLN A 127 6.15 -10.35 -5.73
CA GLN A 127 7.50 -9.96 -5.28
C GLN A 127 7.51 -9.47 -3.83
N THR A 128 6.54 -8.65 -3.44
CA THR A 128 6.42 -8.12 -2.07
C THR A 128 6.13 -9.23 -1.06
N LEU A 129 5.23 -10.17 -1.37
CA LEU A 129 4.95 -11.33 -0.52
C LEU A 129 6.19 -12.20 -0.34
N MET A 130 6.94 -12.47 -1.42
CA MET A 130 8.19 -13.24 -1.35
C MET A 130 9.30 -12.49 -0.59
N CYS A 131 9.34 -11.16 -0.67
CA CYS A 131 10.30 -10.32 0.05
C CYS A 131 10.05 -10.36 1.56
N HIS A 132 8.79 -10.30 1.98
CA HIS A 132 8.42 -10.39 3.39
C HIS A 132 8.56 -11.82 3.94
N GLY A 133 8.24 -12.84 3.15
CA GLY A 133 8.50 -14.23 3.45
C GLY A 133 7.94 -14.68 4.80
N ASP A 134 6.63 -14.53 4.99
CA ASP A 134 5.98 -14.91 6.25
C ASP A 134 6.19 -16.40 6.55
N ILE A 135 6.78 -16.69 7.70
CA ILE A 135 7.13 -18.05 8.16
C ILE A 135 6.14 -18.61 9.18
N SER A 136 5.04 -17.90 9.48
CA SER A 136 3.99 -18.41 10.34
C SER A 136 3.44 -19.73 9.79
N LEU A 137 3.28 -20.71 10.68
CA LEU A 137 2.73 -22.01 10.32
C LEU A 137 1.23 -21.89 10.07
N HIS A 138 0.77 -22.56 9.02
CA HIS A 138 -0.63 -22.67 8.68
C HIS A 138 -1.09 -24.12 8.95
N PRO A 139 -1.66 -24.40 10.14
CA PRO A 139 -2.05 -25.75 10.53
C PRO A 139 -3.35 -26.18 9.85
N PHE A 140 -3.59 -27.49 9.92
CA PHE A 140 -4.78 -28.14 9.39
C PHE A 140 -5.55 -28.81 10.53
N GLU A 141 -6.87 -28.88 10.37
CA GLU A 141 -7.80 -29.54 11.29
C GLU A 141 -8.72 -30.52 10.56
N TRP A 142 -9.39 -31.39 11.32
CA TRP A 142 -10.41 -32.28 10.78
C TRP A 142 -11.78 -31.60 10.91
N ILE A 143 -12.57 -31.62 9.85
CA ILE A 143 -13.96 -31.14 9.84
C ILE A 143 -14.90 -32.30 9.44
N ASP A 144 -16.14 -32.22 9.89
CA ASP A 144 -17.16 -33.22 9.55
C ASP A 144 -17.40 -33.26 8.02
N ASP A 145 -17.75 -34.45 7.52
CA ASP A 145 -18.09 -34.70 6.11
C ASP A 145 -17.01 -34.37 5.06
N TYR A 146 -15.75 -34.16 5.48
CA TYR A 146 -14.63 -33.92 4.58
C TYR A 146 -13.48 -34.90 4.85
N ARG A 147 -13.01 -35.59 3.79
CA ARG A 147 -12.04 -36.70 3.91
C ARG A 147 -10.57 -36.26 3.94
N PHE A 148 -10.30 -34.98 3.79
CA PHE A 148 -8.94 -34.43 3.77
C PHE A 148 -8.81 -33.38 4.89
N PRO A 149 -7.64 -33.17 5.51
CA PRO A 149 -7.48 -32.10 6.49
C PRO A 149 -7.84 -30.73 5.89
N TRP A 150 -8.63 -29.95 6.61
CA TRP A 150 -9.02 -28.60 6.19
C TRP A 150 -8.04 -27.57 6.78
N PRO A 151 -7.60 -26.56 6.01
CA PRO A 151 -6.79 -25.48 6.55
C PRO A 151 -7.53 -24.75 7.67
N THR A 152 -6.85 -24.50 8.80
CA THR A 152 -7.43 -23.65 9.85
C THR A 152 -7.65 -22.24 9.32
N GLU A 153 -8.81 -21.64 9.61
CA GLU A 153 -9.20 -20.35 8.99
C GLU A 153 -8.62 -19.11 9.70
N GLN A 154 -7.89 -19.33 10.80
CA GLN A 154 -7.26 -18.29 11.61
C GLN A 154 -5.86 -18.71 12.03
N THR A 155 -4.88 -17.87 11.72
CA THR A 155 -3.47 -18.11 12.04
C THR A 155 -2.85 -16.89 12.71
N GLU A 156 -1.93 -17.10 13.64
CA GLU A 156 -1.18 -16.02 14.30
C GLU A 156 0.03 -15.64 13.44
N HIS A 157 0.20 -14.34 13.22
CA HIS A 157 1.29 -13.75 12.46
C HIS A 157 2.00 -12.69 13.29
N GLN A 158 3.29 -12.49 13.01
CA GLN A 158 4.03 -11.33 13.49
C GLN A 158 3.97 -10.24 12.41
N CYS A 159 3.18 -9.20 12.67
CA CYS A 159 2.99 -8.09 11.74
C CYS A 159 3.64 -6.82 12.30
N ARG A 160 3.96 -5.86 11.42
CA ARG A 160 4.28 -4.51 11.89
C ARG A 160 3.02 -3.86 12.43
N ASN A 161 3.15 -3.08 13.50
CA ASN A 161 2.05 -2.31 14.05
C ASN A 161 1.63 -1.25 13.01
N TRP A 162 0.43 -1.44 12.45
CA TRP A 162 -0.08 -0.61 11.37
C TRP A 162 -0.30 0.83 11.82
N ASP A 163 -0.87 1.03 13.01
CA ASP A 163 -1.19 2.35 13.54
C ASP A 163 0.08 3.17 13.81
N LYS A 164 1.16 2.52 14.27
CA LYS A 164 2.47 3.17 14.44
C LYS A 164 3.07 3.60 13.10
N LEU A 165 2.96 2.75 12.08
CA LEU A 165 3.48 3.06 10.75
C LEU A 165 2.70 4.22 10.11
N VAL A 166 1.37 4.20 10.25
CA VAL A 166 0.46 5.24 9.80
C VAL A 166 0.76 6.57 10.48
N ALA A 167 0.81 6.60 11.81
CA ALA A 167 1.08 7.83 12.57
C ALA A 167 2.43 8.45 12.15
N TRP A 168 3.45 7.61 11.95
CA TRP A 168 4.73 8.09 11.44
C TRP A 168 4.62 8.64 10.02
N SER A 169 3.88 7.99 9.13
CA SER A 169 3.69 8.46 7.75
C SER A 169 2.99 9.82 7.73
N GLU A 170 1.95 10.00 8.54
CA GLU A 170 1.19 11.25 8.69
C GLU A 170 2.10 12.40 9.17
N GLU A 171 2.98 12.16 10.15
CA GLU A 171 3.95 13.15 10.64
C GLU A 171 4.94 13.60 9.55
N HIS A 172 5.21 12.75 8.56
CA HIS A 172 6.15 13.01 7.46
C HIS A 172 5.44 13.36 6.15
N SER A 173 4.10 13.41 6.14
CA SER A 173 3.28 13.66 4.97
C SER A 173 3.53 15.04 4.38
N ILE A 174 3.27 15.15 3.08
CA ILE A 174 3.32 16.43 2.37
C ILE A 174 1.89 16.99 2.32
N ALA A 175 1.58 17.92 3.23
CA ALA A 175 0.24 18.48 3.44
C ALA A 175 -0.47 19.02 2.19
N SER A 176 0.29 19.46 1.19
CA SER A 176 -0.23 19.80 -0.14
C SER A 176 0.91 19.73 -1.13
N LEU A 177 0.63 19.13 -2.30
CA LEU A 177 1.52 19.15 -3.46
C LEU A 177 1.14 20.28 -4.44
N GLU A 178 0.15 21.11 -4.08
CA GLU A 178 -0.31 22.23 -4.89
C GLU A 178 0.74 23.35 -5.00
N GLY A 179 0.88 23.92 -6.20
CA GLY A 179 1.87 24.95 -6.50
C GLY A 179 3.13 24.40 -7.18
N PRO A 180 4.26 25.14 -7.21
CA PRO A 180 5.48 24.68 -7.88
C PRO A 180 6.23 23.56 -7.15
N ILE A 181 5.67 22.98 -6.09
CA ILE A 181 6.33 22.00 -5.20
C ILE A 181 6.93 20.85 -6.03
N LEU A 182 6.15 20.31 -6.96
CA LEU A 182 6.62 19.40 -7.99
C LEU A 182 6.64 20.13 -9.34
N THR A 183 7.84 20.53 -9.78
CA THR A 183 8.05 21.17 -11.08
C THR A 183 8.91 20.26 -11.94
N HIS A 184 8.38 19.84 -13.09
CA HIS A 184 9.14 19.09 -14.08
C HIS A 184 10.19 20.02 -14.71
N PRO A 185 11.47 19.59 -14.84
CA PRO A 185 12.56 20.46 -15.29
C PRO A 185 12.36 21.01 -16.71
N THR A 186 11.61 20.31 -17.56
CA THR A 186 11.35 20.72 -18.94
C THR A 186 9.89 21.05 -19.24
N LEU A 187 8.93 20.55 -18.44
CA LEU A 187 7.49 20.66 -18.73
C LEU A 187 6.79 21.65 -17.80
N GLY A 188 7.49 22.19 -16.80
CA GLY A 188 6.93 23.17 -15.87
C GLY A 188 6.12 22.52 -14.75
N LYS A 189 5.20 23.30 -14.16
CA LYS A 189 4.38 22.86 -13.01
C LYS A 189 3.39 21.79 -13.47
N GLY A 190 3.33 20.65 -12.77
CA GLY A 190 2.25 19.71 -12.96
C GLY A 190 0.93 20.35 -12.50
N ALA A 191 -0.14 20.23 -13.28
CA ALA A 191 -1.47 20.48 -12.76
C ALA A 191 -1.82 19.29 -11.86
N HIS A 192 -2.29 19.53 -10.64
CA HIS A 192 -3.08 18.52 -9.95
C HIS A 192 -4.33 18.29 -10.78
N GLU A 193 -4.28 17.31 -11.69
CA GLU A 193 -5.50 16.63 -12.07
C GLU A 193 -6.00 16.01 -10.77
N THR A 194 -7.10 16.54 -10.23
CA THR A 194 -7.89 15.84 -9.24
C THR A 194 -8.07 14.42 -9.77
N ARG A 195 -7.34 13.46 -9.20
CA ARG A 195 -7.47 12.03 -9.51
C ARG A 195 -8.81 11.55 -8.93
N SER A 196 -9.90 12.11 -9.44
CA SER A 196 -11.23 11.58 -9.26
C SER A 196 -11.28 10.30 -10.09
N ALA A 197 -11.28 9.18 -9.38
CA ALA A 197 -11.59 7.85 -9.90
C ALA A 197 -10.65 7.32 -11.00
N ILE A 198 -9.56 6.67 -10.56
CA ILE A 198 -9.18 5.36 -11.10
C ILE A 198 -9.44 4.32 -10.00
#